data_AF-A0A536HYE8-F1
#
_entry.id   AF-A0A536HYE8-F1
#
_cell.length_a   1.000
_cell.length_b   1.000
_cell.length_c   1.000
_cell.angle_alpha   90.00
_cell.angle_beta   90.00
_cell.angle_gamma   90.00
#
_symmetry.space_group_name_H-M   'P 1'
#
loop_
_entity.id
_entity.type
_entity.pdbx_description
1 polymer ?
#
loop_
_entity_poly.entity_id
_entity_poly.type
_entity_poly.pdbx_seq_one_letter_code
_entity_poly.pdbx_strand_id
1 'polypeptide(L)'
;GYSVSSPPRDAVADVIRAANASRLPILAVDIPSGLHPDTGEPLGVTIRAALTVTLALPKRGLVATRSRALVGELLLADIGIPPQAFDRLTIETRGLFAAGDLVRIIR
;
A
#
# COMPACT_ATOMS: atom_id res chain seq x y z
N GLY A 1 -6.21 -3.53 -3.58
CA GLY A 1 -6.04 -2.06 -3.58
C GLY A 1 -6.97 -1.42 -2.59
N TYR A 2 -7.06 -0.09 -2.59
CA TYR A 2 -7.73 0.71 -1.56
C TYR A 2 -9.23 0.44 -1.31
N SER A 3 -9.96 -0.19 -2.22
CA SER A 3 -11.41 -0.44 -2.07
C SER A 3 -11.75 -1.79 -1.43
N VAL A 4 -10.75 -2.55 -1.00
CA VAL A 4 -10.99 -3.90 -0.45
C VAL A 4 -11.64 -3.82 0.94
N SER A 5 -12.72 -4.60 1.11
CA SER A 5 -13.46 -4.73 2.37
C SER A 5 -13.79 -6.17 2.73
N SER A 6 -13.34 -7.14 1.92
CA SER A 6 -13.59 -8.57 2.15
C SER A 6 -12.37 -9.44 1.84
N PRO A 7 -12.31 -10.66 2.39
CA PRO A 7 -11.22 -11.61 2.11
C PRO A 7 -11.06 -11.93 0.62
N PRO A 8 -9.82 -12.12 0.13
CA PRO A 8 -9.59 -12.75 -1.17
C PRO A 8 -10.23 -14.13 -1.24
N ARG A 9 -10.80 -14.47 -2.39
CA ARG A 9 -11.50 -15.74 -2.63
C ARG A 9 -10.93 -16.45 -3.86
N ASP A 10 -11.15 -17.77 -3.90
CA ASP A 10 -10.89 -18.63 -5.05
C ASP A 10 -9.49 -18.40 -5.65
N ALA A 11 -9.41 -18.22 -6.97
CA ALA A 11 -8.15 -18.03 -7.70
C ALA A 11 -7.30 -16.88 -7.16
N VAL A 12 -7.91 -15.79 -6.64
CA VAL A 12 -7.14 -14.68 -6.06
C VAL A 12 -6.45 -15.11 -4.76
N ALA A 13 -7.15 -15.87 -3.92
CA ALA A 13 -6.57 -16.41 -2.69
C ALA A 13 -5.42 -17.38 -3.02
N ASP A 14 -5.57 -18.21 -4.04
CA ASP A 14 -4.55 -19.17 -4.47
C ASP A 14 -3.31 -18.48 -5.04
N VAL A 15 -3.47 -17.43 -5.84
CA VAL A 15 -2.36 -16.62 -6.35
C VAL A 15 -1.60 -15.95 -5.19
N ILE A 16 -2.30 -15.41 -4.19
CA ILE A 16 -1.64 -14.81 -3.02
C ILE A 16 -0.82 -15.87 -2.25
N ARG A 17 -1.37 -17.07 -2.05
CA ARG A 17 -0.65 -18.17 -1.39
C ARG A 17 0.60 -18.57 -2.18
N ALA A 18 0.46 -18.75 -3.49
CA ALA A 18 1.58 -19.10 -4.38
C ALA A 18 2.66 -18.02 -4.39
N ALA A 19 2.27 -16.74 -4.47
CA ALA A 19 3.19 -15.61 -4.42
C ALA A 19 3.99 -15.59 -3.10
N ASN A 20 3.30 -15.70 -1.96
CA ASN A 20 3.96 -15.75 -0.65
C ASN A 20 4.88 -16.98 -0.48
N ALA A 21 4.53 -18.11 -1.09
CA ALA A 21 5.33 -19.35 -1.06
C ALA A 21 6.56 -19.32 -1.98
N SER A 22 6.60 -18.40 -2.96
CA SER A 22 7.68 -18.32 -3.96
C SER A 22 9.05 -17.98 -3.38
N ARG A 23 9.11 -17.41 -2.16
CA ARG A 23 10.32 -16.87 -1.51
C ARG A 23 11.01 -15.74 -2.30
N LEU A 24 10.37 -15.22 -3.34
CA LEU A 24 10.84 -14.05 -4.08
C LEU A 24 10.37 -12.77 -3.40
N PRO A 25 11.10 -11.65 -3.52
CA PRO A 25 10.63 -10.35 -3.03
C PRO A 25 9.38 -9.92 -3.81
N ILE A 26 8.32 -9.57 -3.08
CA ILE A 26 7.06 -9.10 -3.66
C ILE A 26 6.99 -7.58 -3.56
N LEU A 27 6.74 -6.92 -4.69
CA LEU A 27 6.35 -5.52 -4.74
C LEU A 27 4.82 -5.42 -4.78
N ALA A 28 4.22 -4.76 -3.80
CA ALA A 28 2.80 -4.43 -3.81
C ALA A 28 2.58 -3.02 -4.37
N VAL A 29 1.58 -2.86 -5.23
CA VAL A 29 1.14 -1.56 -5.74
C VAL A 29 -0.10 -1.13 -4.96
N ASP A 30 -0.12 0.13 -4.52
CA ASP A 30 -1.13 0.76 -3.68
C ASP A 30 -1.20 0.19 -2.26
N ILE A 31 -1.62 -1.07 -2.13
CA ILE A 31 -1.82 -1.80 -0.88
C ILE A 31 -1.54 -3.29 -1.11
N PRO A 32 -0.83 -3.99 -0.21
CA PRO A 32 -0.72 -5.45 -0.25
C PRO A 32 -2.10 -6.10 -0.37
N SER A 33 -2.31 -6.93 -1.40
CA SER A 33 -3.59 -7.61 -1.61
C SER A 33 -3.99 -8.42 -0.37
N GLY A 34 -5.23 -8.24 0.09
CA GLY A 34 -5.76 -8.85 1.31
C GLY A 34 -5.52 -8.06 2.61
N LEU A 35 -4.98 -6.83 2.54
CA LEU A 35 -4.83 -5.94 3.70
C LEU A 35 -5.96 -4.90 3.72
N HIS A 36 -6.62 -4.70 4.87
CA HIS A 36 -7.64 -3.67 5.02
C HIS A 36 -7.00 -2.26 4.93
N PRO A 37 -7.52 -1.36 4.06
CA PRO A 37 -6.91 -0.06 3.78
C PRO A 37 -6.88 0.88 4.98
N ASP A 38 -7.91 0.89 5.84
CA ASP A 38 -7.97 1.82 6.98
C ASP A 38 -7.36 1.27 8.28
N THR A 39 -7.59 -0.01 8.57
CA THR A 39 -7.20 -0.62 9.86
C THR A 39 -5.83 -1.30 9.82
N GLY A 40 -5.36 -1.68 8.63
CA GLY A 40 -4.16 -2.51 8.46
C GLY A 40 -4.38 -3.96 8.91
N GLU A 41 -5.63 -4.39 9.08
CA GLU A 41 -5.97 -5.75 9.44
C GLU A 41 -5.85 -6.69 8.22
N PRO A 42 -5.21 -7.85 8.35
CA PRO A 42 -5.24 -8.88 7.31
C PRO A 42 -6.65 -9.44 7.18
N LEU A 43 -7.23 -9.38 5.99
CA LEU A 43 -8.58 -9.90 5.71
C LEU A 43 -8.55 -11.40 5.38
N GLY A 44 -7.59 -12.17 5.89
CA GLY A 44 -7.38 -13.58 5.54
C GLY A 44 -6.00 -13.81 4.92
N VAL A 45 -5.94 -14.47 3.76
CA VAL A 45 -4.66 -14.58 3.05
C VAL A 45 -4.26 -13.19 2.51
N THR A 46 -3.08 -12.72 2.91
CA THR A 46 -2.59 -11.38 2.60
C THR A 46 -1.17 -11.46 2.06
N ILE A 47 -0.85 -10.63 1.06
CA ILE A 47 0.51 -10.51 0.53
C ILE A 47 1.47 -10.04 1.63
N ARG A 48 2.64 -10.68 1.69
CA ARG A 48 3.80 -10.24 2.48
C ARG A 48 4.77 -9.53 1.53
N ALA A 49 4.62 -8.22 1.39
CA ALA A 49 5.45 -7.44 0.50
C ALA A 49 6.83 -7.16 1.12
N ALA A 50 7.87 -7.18 0.28
CA ALA A 50 9.16 -6.60 0.61
C ALA A 50 9.13 -5.07 0.47
N LEU A 51 8.33 -4.57 -0.47
CA LEU A 51 8.14 -3.16 -0.79
C LEU A 51 6.70 -2.90 -1.22
N THR A 52 6.10 -1.83 -0.72
CA THR A 52 4.82 -1.29 -1.18
C THR A 52 5.04 0.10 -1.77
N VAL A 53 4.60 0.31 -3.01
CA VAL A 53 4.53 1.63 -3.65
C VAL A 53 3.07 2.09 -3.63
N THR A 54 2.75 3.02 -2.73
CA THR A 54 1.39 3.52 -2.53
C THR A 54 1.09 4.74 -3.42
N LEU A 55 -0.19 4.89 -3.80
CA LEU A 55 -0.63 5.88 -4.78
C LEU A 55 -1.50 6.95 -4.13
N ALA A 56 -1.47 8.17 -4.70
CA ALA A 56 -2.19 9.37 -4.26
C ALA A 56 -1.83 9.85 -2.85
N LEU A 57 -2.31 9.15 -1.82
CA LEU A 57 -1.94 9.37 -0.43
C LEU A 57 -1.79 8.02 0.28
N PRO A 58 -0.94 7.93 1.32
CA PRO A 58 -0.82 6.73 2.12
C PRO A 58 -2.14 6.43 2.83
N LYS A 59 -2.63 5.19 2.68
CA LYS A 59 -3.81 4.73 3.42
C LYS A 59 -3.42 4.45 4.87
N ARG A 60 -4.31 4.76 5.82
CA ARG A 60 -4.05 4.66 7.28
C ARG A 60 -3.55 3.28 7.71
N GLY A 61 -4.10 2.23 7.11
CA GLY A 61 -3.73 0.85 7.37
C GLY A 61 -2.32 0.50 6.95
N LEU A 62 -1.69 1.24 6.03
CA LEU A 62 -0.30 1.01 5.62
C LEU A 62 0.73 1.45 6.67
N VAL A 63 0.35 2.35 7.57
CA VAL A 63 1.22 2.88 8.63
C VAL A 63 0.90 2.32 10.02
N ALA A 64 -0.06 1.39 10.10
CA ALA A 64 -0.43 0.73 11.35
C ALA A 64 0.66 -0.25 11.80
N THR A 65 0.99 -0.29 13.09
CA THR A 65 2.01 -1.21 13.63
C THR A 65 1.80 -2.66 13.23
N ARG A 66 0.54 -3.10 13.17
CA ARG A 66 0.15 -4.48 12.81
C ARG A 66 0.41 -4.86 11.35
N SER A 67 0.43 -3.88 10.44
CA SER A 67 0.61 -4.13 9.00
C SER A 67 2.08 -4.06 8.57
N ARG A 68 2.99 -3.60 9.43
CA ARG A 68 4.41 -3.37 9.09
C ARG A 68 5.07 -4.58 8.42
N ALA A 69 4.85 -5.78 8.96
CA ALA A 69 5.42 -7.02 8.41
C ALA A 69 4.78 -7.48 7.08
N LEU A 70 3.67 -6.87 6.66
CA LEU A 70 2.95 -7.17 5.42
C LEU A 70 3.22 -6.11 4.33
N VAL A 71 3.49 -4.88 4.75
CA VAL A 71 3.76 -3.73 3.86
C VAL A 71 5.22 -3.72 3.39
N GLY A 72 6.16 -4.09 4.25
CA GLY A 72 7.58 -3.96 3.98
C GLY A 72 8.01 -2.48 3.95
N GLU A 73 9.00 -2.15 3.11
CA GLU A 73 9.32 -0.74 2.84
C GLU A 73 8.10 -0.03 2.22
N LEU A 74 7.86 1.23 2.58
CA LEU A 74 6.73 2.01 2.04
C LEU A 74 7.24 3.24 1.30
N LEU A 75 6.92 3.31 0.01
CA LEU A 75 7.14 4.48 -0.85
C LEU A 75 5.81 5.07 -1.29
N LEU A 76 5.77 6.38 -1.50
CA LEU A 76 4.69 7.11 -2.14
C LEU A 76 5.16 7.57 -3.52
N ALA A 77 4.39 7.25 -4.55
CA ALA A 77 4.70 7.63 -5.93
C ALA A 77 3.99 8.92 -6.35
N ASP A 78 4.71 9.78 -7.06
CA ASP A 78 4.13 10.84 -7.86
C ASP A 78 3.44 10.21 -9.08
N ILE A 79 2.13 10.36 -9.14
CA ILE A 79 1.31 9.91 -10.28
C ILE A 79 0.66 11.10 -11.00
N GLY A 80 1.17 12.31 -10.79
CA GLY A 80 0.71 13.53 -11.45
C GLY A 80 -0.60 14.09 -10.91
N ILE A 81 -0.97 13.78 -9.66
CA ILE A 81 -2.14 14.38 -9.02
C ILE A 81 -1.80 15.83 -8.65
N PRO A 82 -2.52 16.85 -9.17
CA PRO A 82 -2.28 18.23 -8.81
C PRO A 82 -2.48 18.45 -7.31
N PRO A 83 -1.61 19.23 -6.61
CA PRO A 83 -1.75 19.48 -5.17
C PRO A 83 -3.13 19.99 -4.74
N GLN A 84 -3.78 20.75 -5.61
CA GLN A 84 -5.12 21.32 -5.41
C GLN A 84 -6.21 20.26 -5.24
N ALA A 85 -5.98 19.03 -5.71
CA ALA A 85 -6.91 17.91 -5.50
C ALA A 85 -7.09 17.58 -4.00
N PHE A 86 -6.13 17.98 -3.16
CA PHE A 86 -6.14 17.71 -1.72
C PHE A 86 -6.55 18.91 -0.86
N ASP A 87 -6.85 20.07 -1.46
CA ASP A 87 -7.18 21.31 -0.73
C ASP A 87 -8.36 21.11 0.25
N ARG A 88 -9.39 20.35 -0.16
CA ARG A 88 -10.56 20.03 0.68
C ARG A 88 -10.25 19.11 1.86
N LEU A 89 -9.13 18.39 1.81
CA LEU A 89 -8.68 17.48 2.86
C LEU A 89 -7.73 18.18 3.84
N THR A 90 -7.37 19.45 3.61
CA THR A 90 -6.40 20.21 4.41
C THR A 90 -5.02 19.53 4.48
N ILE A 91 -4.67 18.76 3.46
CA ILE A 91 -3.38 18.07 3.34
C ILE A 91 -2.49 18.88 2.40
N GLU A 92 -1.39 19.41 2.93
CA GLU A 92 -0.37 20.10 2.13
C GLU A 92 0.52 19.08 1.42
N THR A 93 0.58 19.17 0.09
CA THR A 93 1.33 18.25 -0.76
C THR A 93 2.30 18.98 -1.69
N ARG A 94 2.33 20.33 -1.68
CA ARG A 94 3.28 21.10 -2.49
C ARG A 94 4.71 20.76 -2.11
N GLY A 95 5.52 20.49 -3.12
CA GLY A 95 6.94 20.17 -2.95
C GLY A 95 7.22 18.76 -2.40
N LEU A 96 6.19 17.94 -2.16
CA LEU A 96 6.35 16.57 -1.66
C LEU A 96 7.30 15.75 -2.53
N PHE A 97 7.19 15.90 -3.85
CA PHE A 97 8.00 15.20 -4.85
C PHE A 97 9.16 16.06 -5.41
N ALA A 98 9.55 17.15 -4.72
CA ALA A 98 10.61 18.04 -5.22
C ALA A 98 11.98 17.35 -5.38
N ALA A 99 12.22 16.25 -4.65
CA ALA A 99 13.45 15.46 -4.72
C ALA A 99 13.36 14.26 -5.70
N GLY A 100 12.20 14.03 -6.34
CA GLY A 100 11.97 12.95 -7.30
C GLY A 100 10.61 12.27 -7.14
N ASP A 101 10.32 11.34 -8.04
CA ASP A 101 8.99 10.71 -8.21
C ASP A 101 8.61 9.72 -7.10
N LEU A 102 9.52 9.43 -6.17
CA LEU A 102 9.30 8.48 -5.06
C LEU A 102 9.73 9.11 -3.73
N VAL A 103 8.80 9.15 -2.78
CA VAL A 103 9.06 9.60 -1.40
C VAL A 103 8.99 8.40 -0.47
N ARG A 104 9.99 8.23 0.39
CA ARG A 104 10.02 7.16 1.38
C ARG A 104 9.26 7.55 2.64
N ILE A 105 8.40 6.65 3.13
CA ILE A 105 7.57 6.88 4.32
C ILE A 105 8.05 6.03 5.51
N ILE A 106 8.22 4.72 5.33
CA ILE A 106 8.58 3.78 6.42
C ILE A 106 9.67 2.81 5.96
N ARG A 107 10.51 2.37 6.91
CA ARG A 107 11.41 1.20 6.82
C ARG A 107 10.93 0.04 7.68
#